data_AF-A0A2P8VYW7-F1
#
_entry.id   AF-A0A2P8VYW7-F1
#
_cell.length_a   1.000
_cell.length_b   1.000
_cell.length_c   1.000
_cell.angle_alpha   90.00
_cell.angle_beta   90.00
_cell.angle_gamma   90.00
#
_symmetry.space_group_name_H-M   'P 1'
#
loop_
_entity.id
_entity.type
_entity.pdbx_description
1 polymer ?
#
loop_
_entity_poly.entity_id
_entity_poly.type
_entity_poly.pdbx_seq_one_letter_code
_entity_poly.pdbx_strand_id
1 'polypeptide(L)'
;MAIQLPKFSAPAGYRPQADDTSLETDLLCFYLLRQKTVAQRLQMGAQLTRSARQFSINCFRQRFAHLAPPQFARKLAEVWLQEHCPLDYVPGGSEVSWIQDSIQLAADLHTIFETQGIPYYVTGGVAAIAYGESRTTQDLDVVLFISREAIPDLATVLEQAGFYVPGVEDTATGRMRTLQVTQVDTISRADLVIADVIPYEQLKFDRRQAYVLTGGTSIFLASPEDIVVNKLRWGQQSQSQKQWRDVLGVLKAQHDSLDYEYMHRWAVEFNLSELLEQATLEAGVRAIADQQWATATYPVVCRAFAIAQASGRVTQPSPEVDVAEGSQYVLIHNRAEQTLTVMVKLGDRAIAEFDSTGTVLSASPALQDRRQWRQIAERVQHKNLLATSLLRSTSGFSR
;
A
#
# COMPACT_ATOMS: atom_id res chain seq x y z
N MET A 1 12.66 -34.35 -3.60
CA MET A 1 11.50 -34.38 -4.53
C MET A 1 11.65 -33.22 -5.50
N ALA A 2 11.49 -33.45 -6.81
CA ALA A 2 11.49 -32.35 -7.77
C ALA A 2 10.26 -31.46 -7.50
N ILE A 3 10.47 -30.16 -7.36
CA ILE A 3 9.37 -29.20 -7.22
C ILE A 3 8.67 -29.12 -8.58
N GLN A 4 7.44 -29.63 -8.65
CA GLN A 4 6.63 -29.50 -9.86
C GLN A 4 6.06 -28.08 -9.90
N LEU A 5 6.56 -27.26 -10.82
CA LEU A 5 6.07 -25.89 -11.00
C LEU A 5 4.66 -25.92 -11.60
N PRO A 6 3.75 -25.04 -11.13
CA PRO A 6 2.44 -24.91 -11.74
C PRO A 6 2.58 -24.31 -13.14
N LYS A 7 1.61 -24.61 -14.01
CA LYS A 7 1.49 -23.90 -15.28
C LYS A 7 0.96 -22.50 -15.01
N PHE A 8 1.66 -21.49 -15.51
CA PHE A 8 1.25 -20.10 -15.37
C PHE A 8 0.47 -19.63 -16.60
N SER A 9 -0.60 -18.87 -16.36
CA SER A 9 -1.33 -18.14 -17.41
C SER A 9 -1.50 -16.71 -16.94
N ALA A 10 -1.06 -15.76 -17.77
CA ALA A 10 -1.16 -14.35 -17.45
C ALA A 10 -2.60 -13.87 -17.65
N PRO A 11 -3.20 -13.20 -16.64
CA PRO A 11 -4.47 -12.51 -16.83
C PRO A 11 -4.39 -11.47 -17.95
N ALA A 12 -5.52 -11.17 -18.58
CA ALA A 12 -5.59 -10.14 -19.62
C ALA A 12 -5.08 -8.79 -19.07
N GLY A 13 -4.19 -8.13 -19.82
CA GLY A 13 -3.60 -6.85 -19.42
C GLY A 13 -2.40 -6.93 -18.48
N TYR A 14 -2.02 -8.13 -18.01
CA TYR A 14 -0.85 -8.32 -17.15
C TYR A 14 0.43 -7.80 -17.81
N ARG A 15 1.25 -7.07 -17.05
CA ARG A 15 2.56 -6.57 -17.47
C ARG A 15 3.66 -7.10 -16.54
N PRO A 16 4.77 -7.66 -17.07
CA PRO A 16 5.96 -7.99 -16.28
C PRO A 16 6.53 -6.78 -15.55
N GLN A 17 7.36 -7.00 -14.51
CA GLN A 17 8.04 -5.90 -13.82
C GLN A 17 9.06 -5.16 -14.71
N ALA A 18 9.59 -5.82 -15.74
CA ALA A 18 10.54 -5.26 -16.70
C ALA A 18 10.25 -5.75 -18.13
N ASP A 19 10.55 -4.91 -19.13
CA ASP A 19 10.30 -5.17 -20.55
C ASP A 19 11.10 -6.36 -21.10
N ASP A 20 12.24 -6.68 -20.47
CA ASP A 20 13.12 -7.81 -20.82
C ASP A 20 12.76 -9.12 -20.08
N THR A 21 11.70 -9.11 -19.27
CA THR A 21 11.25 -10.28 -18.49
C THR A 21 10.03 -10.90 -19.16
N SER A 22 10.09 -12.19 -19.49
CA SER A 22 8.93 -12.90 -20.05
C SER A 22 7.79 -13.03 -19.02
N LEU A 23 6.54 -13.09 -19.51
CA LEU A 23 5.35 -13.26 -18.65
C LEU A 23 5.49 -14.46 -17.71
N GLU A 24 5.95 -15.60 -18.23
CA GLU A 24 6.11 -16.83 -17.45
C GLU A 24 7.17 -16.68 -16.35
N THR A 25 8.29 -16.01 -16.64
CA THR A 25 9.34 -15.73 -15.66
C THR A 25 8.82 -14.82 -14.56
N ASP A 26 8.12 -13.74 -14.91
CA ASP A 26 7.56 -12.80 -13.91
C ASP A 26 6.53 -13.51 -13.01
N LEU A 27 5.63 -14.30 -13.59
CA LEU A 27 4.64 -15.08 -12.84
C LEU A 27 5.28 -16.10 -11.90
N LEU A 28 6.34 -16.80 -12.36
CA LEU A 28 7.12 -17.71 -11.52
C LEU A 28 7.79 -16.96 -10.36
N CYS A 29 8.43 -15.82 -10.62
CA CYS A 29 9.06 -14.99 -9.60
C CYS A 29 8.06 -14.59 -8.52
N PHE A 30 6.89 -14.08 -8.89
CA PHE A 30 5.86 -13.70 -7.91
C PHE A 30 5.21 -14.91 -7.22
N TYR A 31 5.08 -16.05 -7.90
CA TYR A 31 4.65 -17.29 -7.27
C TYR A 31 5.60 -17.76 -6.16
N LEU A 32 6.91 -17.70 -6.40
CA LEU A 32 7.93 -18.03 -5.39
C LEU A 32 7.99 -16.98 -4.28
N LEU A 33 7.78 -15.71 -4.63
CA LEU A 33 7.79 -14.60 -3.68
C LEU A 33 6.59 -14.64 -2.72
N ARG A 34 5.41 -15.09 -3.20
CA ARG A 34 4.21 -15.31 -2.36
C ARG A 34 4.39 -16.40 -1.30
N GLN A 35 5.32 -17.33 -1.51
CA GLN A 35 5.64 -18.38 -0.53
C GLN A 35 6.57 -17.90 0.59
N LYS A 36 7.04 -16.65 0.52
CA LYS A 36 7.94 -16.08 1.51
C LYS A 36 7.18 -15.22 2.50
N THR A 37 7.53 -15.36 3.77
CA THR A 37 7.08 -14.44 4.82
C THR A 37 7.65 -13.04 4.60
N VAL A 38 7.05 -12.04 5.24
CA VAL A 38 7.57 -10.66 5.22
C VAL A 38 9.01 -10.59 5.73
N ALA A 39 9.35 -11.29 6.81
CA ALA A 39 10.71 -11.34 7.34
C ALA A 39 11.72 -11.91 6.33
N GLN A 40 11.34 -12.96 5.58
CA GLN A 40 12.20 -13.53 4.54
C GLN A 40 12.40 -12.56 3.36
N ARG A 41 11.35 -11.83 2.95
CA ARG A 41 11.45 -10.82 1.88
C ARG A 41 12.34 -9.64 2.29
N LEU A 42 12.19 -9.18 3.54
CA LEU A 42 13.09 -8.19 4.14
C LEU A 42 14.54 -8.69 4.15
N GLN A 43 14.80 -9.93 4.56
CA GLN A 43 16.14 -10.51 4.57
C GLN A 43 16.75 -10.57 3.16
N MET A 44 15.96 -10.88 2.13
CA MET A 44 16.43 -10.82 0.74
C MET A 44 16.86 -9.40 0.34
N GLY A 45 16.06 -8.39 0.67
CA GLY A 45 16.41 -6.99 0.39
C GLY A 45 17.64 -6.50 1.18
N ALA A 46 17.77 -6.90 2.45
CA ALA A 46 18.94 -6.64 3.27
C ALA A 46 20.21 -7.23 2.65
N GLN A 47 20.14 -8.48 2.18
CA GLN A 47 21.25 -9.14 1.50
C GLN A 47 21.63 -8.43 0.21
N LEU A 48 20.67 -8.07 -0.64
CA LEU A 48 20.92 -7.32 -1.87
C LEU A 48 21.61 -5.97 -1.59
N THR A 49 21.13 -5.23 -0.59
CA THR A 49 21.69 -3.92 -0.22
C THR A 49 23.11 -4.04 0.31
N ARG A 50 23.38 -5.00 1.20
CA ARG A 50 24.73 -5.27 1.71
C ARG A 50 25.68 -5.73 0.61
N SER A 51 25.24 -6.61 -0.29
CA SER A 51 26.05 -7.03 -1.44
C SER A 51 26.38 -5.86 -2.37
N ALA A 52 25.43 -4.96 -2.63
CA ALA A 52 25.67 -3.77 -3.44
C ALA A 52 26.68 -2.82 -2.78
N ARG A 53 26.56 -2.58 -1.46
CA ARG A 53 27.53 -1.76 -0.72
C ARG A 53 28.92 -2.38 -0.69
N GLN A 54 29.03 -3.67 -0.40
CA GLN A 54 30.30 -4.39 -0.42
C GLN A 54 30.98 -4.30 -1.79
N PHE A 55 30.21 -4.52 -2.87
CA PHE A 55 30.74 -4.41 -4.22
C PHE A 55 31.19 -2.98 -4.54
N SER A 56 30.38 -1.98 -4.16
CA SER A 56 30.73 -0.55 -4.30
C SER A 56 32.05 -0.23 -3.59
N ILE A 57 32.23 -0.63 -2.32
CA ILE A 57 33.46 -0.42 -1.55
C ILE A 57 34.65 -1.09 -2.25
N ASN A 58 34.51 -2.34 -2.72
CA ASN A 58 35.59 -3.05 -3.40
C ASN A 58 36.04 -2.33 -4.66
N CYS A 59 35.10 -1.86 -5.49
CA CYS A 59 35.41 -1.04 -6.67
C CYS A 59 36.05 0.29 -6.28
N PHE A 60 35.56 0.93 -5.22
CA PHE A 60 36.12 2.19 -4.71
C PHE A 60 37.56 2.02 -4.24
N ARG A 61 37.85 0.92 -3.53
CA ARG A 61 39.21 0.56 -3.09
C ARG A 61 40.15 0.40 -4.27
N GLN A 62 39.73 -0.28 -5.34
CA GLN A 62 40.55 -0.42 -6.55
C GLN A 62 40.83 0.94 -7.21
N ARG A 63 39.82 1.81 -7.29
CA ARG A 63 39.95 3.12 -7.96
C ARG A 63 40.76 4.14 -7.16
N PHE A 64 40.63 4.12 -5.83
CA PHE A 64 41.20 5.11 -4.91
C PHE A 64 42.24 4.50 -3.95
N ALA A 65 42.95 3.46 -4.40
CA ALA A 65 43.97 2.77 -3.61
C ALA A 65 45.12 3.68 -3.11
N HIS A 66 45.30 4.85 -3.74
CA HIS A 66 46.30 5.84 -3.39
C HIS A 66 45.91 6.74 -2.21
N LEU A 67 44.62 6.76 -1.82
CA LEU A 67 44.16 7.61 -0.72
C LEU A 67 44.51 6.98 0.63
N ALA A 68 44.97 7.81 1.56
CA ALA A 68 45.12 7.39 2.95
C ALA A 68 43.74 7.04 3.56
N PRO A 69 43.65 6.18 4.61
CA PRO A 69 42.37 5.72 5.14
C PRO A 69 41.34 6.83 5.46
N PRO A 70 41.70 7.96 6.10
CA PRO A 70 40.73 9.04 6.36
C PRO A 70 40.25 9.74 5.08
N GLN A 71 41.14 9.91 4.09
CA GLN A 71 40.79 10.49 2.80
C GLN A 71 39.87 9.55 2.00
N PHE A 72 40.12 8.24 2.07
CA PHE A 72 39.26 7.22 1.48
C PHE A 72 37.87 7.23 2.11
N ALA A 73 37.78 7.24 3.44
CA ALA A 73 36.51 7.29 4.18
C ALA A 73 35.68 8.53 3.83
N ARG A 74 36.34 9.70 3.80
CA ARG A 74 35.71 10.96 3.36
C ARG A 74 35.22 10.87 1.92
N LYS A 75 36.05 10.37 1.00
CA LYS A 75 35.67 10.24 -0.43
C LYS A 75 34.47 9.31 -0.61
N LEU A 76 34.40 8.22 0.16
CA LEU A 76 33.27 7.31 0.17
C LEU A 76 32.00 8.02 0.66
N ALA A 77 32.08 8.74 1.78
CA ALA A 77 30.98 9.52 2.33
C ALA A 77 30.47 10.58 1.35
N GLU A 78 31.36 11.32 0.70
CA GLU A 78 31.02 12.31 -0.32
C GLU A 78 30.20 11.69 -1.47
N VAL A 79 30.57 10.49 -1.92
CA VAL A 79 29.86 9.80 -3.02
C VAL A 79 28.55 9.20 -2.57
N TRP A 80 28.47 8.65 -1.36
CA TRP A 80 27.26 7.99 -0.87
C TRP A 80 26.21 8.97 -0.36
N LEU A 81 26.63 10.01 0.35
CA LEU A 81 25.74 11.04 0.89
C LEU A 81 25.45 12.16 -0.12
N GLN A 82 26.29 12.33 -1.15
CA GLN A 82 26.12 13.34 -2.21
C GLN A 82 25.93 14.74 -1.60
N GLU A 83 24.88 15.47 -1.98
CA GLU A 83 24.54 16.79 -1.43
C GLU A 83 24.26 16.81 0.07
N HIS A 84 24.04 15.65 0.69
CA HIS A 84 23.80 15.51 2.13
C HIS A 84 25.09 15.28 2.94
N CYS A 85 26.25 15.21 2.30
CA CYS A 85 27.53 15.05 3.00
C CYS A 85 27.94 16.38 3.67
N PRO A 86 28.17 16.42 4.99
CA PRO A 86 28.73 17.61 5.63
C PRO A 86 30.16 17.87 5.15
N LEU A 87 30.55 19.16 5.04
CA LEU A 87 31.81 19.59 4.41
C LEU A 87 33.08 18.95 5.00
N ASP A 88 33.11 18.72 6.31
CA ASP A 88 34.27 18.18 7.02
C ASP A 88 34.00 16.81 7.66
N TYR A 89 32.99 16.10 7.15
CA TYR A 89 32.63 14.80 7.67
C TYR A 89 33.59 13.71 7.20
N VAL A 90 34.19 13.02 8.18
CA VAL A 90 34.94 11.77 7.99
C VAL A 90 34.24 10.70 8.82
N PRO A 91 33.69 9.64 8.20
CA PRO A 91 33.01 8.57 8.94
C PRO A 91 33.94 7.92 9.96
N GLY A 92 33.43 7.70 11.19
CA GLY A 92 34.19 7.07 12.28
C GLY A 92 34.29 5.54 12.17
N GLY A 93 33.46 4.93 11.33
CA GLY A 93 33.39 3.48 11.17
C GLY A 93 34.51 2.86 10.30
N SER A 94 34.26 1.64 9.88
CA SER A 94 35.13 0.85 9.00
C SER A 94 34.35 0.32 7.79
N GLU A 95 35.05 -0.25 6.82
CA GLU A 95 34.39 -0.89 5.67
C GLU A 95 33.33 -1.91 6.07
N VAL A 96 33.57 -2.67 7.16
CA VAL A 96 32.61 -3.66 7.66
C VAL A 96 31.33 -2.96 8.16
N SER A 97 31.45 -1.84 8.87
CA SER A 97 30.28 -1.09 9.35
C SER A 97 29.58 -0.29 8.25
N TRP A 98 30.27 -0.04 7.13
CA TRP A 98 29.71 0.55 5.91
C TRP A 98 29.06 -0.49 4.98
N ILE A 99 28.97 -1.76 5.40
CA ILE A 99 28.19 -2.80 4.72
C ILE A 99 26.95 -3.11 5.54
N GLN A 100 26.04 -2.15 5.54
CA GLN A 100 24.79 -2.19 6.30
C GLN A 100 23.57 -2.12 5.39
N ASP A 101 22.38 -2.17 5.96
CA ASP A 101 21.13 -2.06 5.24
C ASP A 101 20.11 -1.24 6.04
N SER A 102 19.09 -0.74 5.34
CA SER A 102 18.05 0.10 5.95
C SER A 102 17.17 -0.64 6.96
N ILE A 103 17.18 -1.98 6.99
CA ILE A 103 16.39 -2.77 7.94
C ILE A 103 17.08 -2.80 9.29
N GLN A 104 18.41 -2.90 9.33
CA GLN A 104 19.16 -2.71 10.58
C GLN A 104 18.97 -1.29 11.12
N LEU A 105 19.05 -0.27 10.27
CA LEU A 105 18.81 1.11 10.69
C LEU A 105 17.38 1.30 11.26
N ALA A 106 16.39 0.61 10.69
CA ALA A 106 15.02 0.64 11.23
C ALA A 106 14.91 0.01 12.62
N ALA A 107 15.71 -1.03 12.91
CA ALA A 107 15.78 -1.65 14.24
C ALA A 107 16.47 -0.73 15.26
N ASP A 108 17.52 -0.01 14.84
CA ASP A 108 18.22 0.94 15.70
C ASP A 108 17.29 2.11 16.08
N LEU A 109 16.59 2.68 15.08
CA LEU A 109 15.62 3.76 15.30
C LEU A 109 14.37 3.31 16.07
N HIS A 110 13.90 2.07 15.86
CA HIS A 110 12.78 1.49 16.64
C HIS A 110 13.03 1.62 18.14
N THR A 111 14.23 1.25 18.60
CA THR A 111 14.59 1.28 20.02
C THR A 111 14.48 2.69 20.59
N ILE A 112 14.89 3.70 19.82
CA ILE A 112 14.80 5.12 20.21
C ILE A 112 13.34 5.54 20.29
N PHE A 113 12.54 5.28 19.25
CA PHE A 113 11.15 5.73 19.19
C PHE A 113 10.27 5.07 20.25
N GLU A 114 10.44 3.78 20.51
CA GLU A 114 9.71 3.10 21.59
C GLU A 114 10.09 3.66 22.97
N THR A 115 11.38 3.91 23.22
CA THR A 115 11.83 4.49 24.49
C THR A 115 11.26 5.90 24.72
N GLN A 116 11.11 6.68 23.65
CA GLN A 116 10.51 8.02 23.70
C GLN A 116 8.98 8.00 23.61
N GLY A 117 8.35 6.83 23.44
CA GLY A 117 6.89 6.71 23.26
C GLY A 117 6.35 7.38 22.00
N ILE A 118 7.15 7.46 20.93
CA ILE A 118 6.79 8.10 19.66
C ILE A 118 6.18 7.05 18.72
N PRO A 119 4.87 7.12 18.39
CA PRO A 119 4.29 6.22 17.41
C PRO A 119 4.92 6.47 16.04
N TYR A 120 5.33 5.39 15.38
CA TYR A 120 5.99 5.46 14.09
C TYR A 120 5.63 4.26 13.20
N TYR A 121 5.94 4.38 11.92
CA TYR A 121 6.03 3.23 11.02
C TYR A 121 7.07 3.47 9.92
N VAL A 122 7.71 2.39 9.47
CA VAL A 122 8.58 2.38 8.30
C VAL A 122 7.73 2.30 7.03
N THR A 123 8.11 3.07 6.02
CA THR A 123 7.42 3.16 4.74
C THR A 123 8.42 3.01 3.57
N GLY A 124 8.06 3.51 2.40
CA GLY A 124 8.99 3.75 1.30
C GLY A 124 9.65 2.47 0.80
N GLY A 125 10.98 2.50 0.64
CA GLY A 125 11.71 1.38 0.03
C GLY A 125 11.68 0.07 0.82
N VAL A 126 11.84 0.16 2.14
CA VAL A 126 11.84 -1.03 3.01
C VAL A 126 10.47 -1.71 3.03
N ALA A 127 9.39 -0.92 3.15
CA ALA A 127 8.04 -1.48 3.12
C ALA A 127 7.67 -2.03 1.72
N ALA A 128 8.16 -1.42 0.63
CA ALA A 128 7.99 -1.96 -0.72
C ALA A 128 8.63 -3.35 -0.87
N ILE A 129 9.83 -3.55 -0.30
CA ILE A 129 10.51 -4.86 -0.28
C ILE A 129 9.75 -5.87 0.59
N ALA A 130 9.22 -5.43 1.73
CA ALA A 130 8.47 -6.28 2.66
C ALA A 130 7.26 -6.96 1.99
N TYR A 131 6.57 -6.21 1.13
CA TYR A 131 5.32 -6.62 0.51
C TYR A 131 5.42 -6.93 -0.98
N GLY A 132 6.56 -6.65 -1.62
CA GLY A 132 6.73 -6.73 -3.06
C GLY A 132 8.07 -7.33 -3.45
N GLU A 133 8.52 -6.98 -4.66
CA GLU A 133 9.76 -7.46 -5.25
C GLU A 133 10.98 -6.96 -4.45
N SER A 134 11.94 -7.86 -4.20
CA SER A 134 13.20 -7.48 -3.55
C SER A 134 14.03 -6.58 -4.46
N ARG A 135 14.50 -5.45 -3.90
CA ARG A 135 15.42 -4.52 -4.55
C ARG A 135 16.34 -3.88 -3.53
N THR A 136 17.31 -3.10 -3.99
CA THR A 136 18.10 -2.23 -3.11
C THR A 136 17.32 -0.96 -2.77
N THR A 137 17.66 -0.35 -1.63
CA THR A 137 17.22 0.98 -1.24
C THR A 137 18.39 1.74 -0.64
N GLN A 138 18.44 3.06 -0.83
CA GLN A 138 19.55 3.89 -0.34
C GLN A 138 19.25 4.38 1.08
N ASP A 139 18.10 5.05 1.22
CA ASP A 139 17.65 5.64 2.48
C ASP A 139 16.50 4.82 3.09
N LEU A 140 16.32 4.99 4.40
CA LEU A 140 15.18 4.48 5.15
C LEU A 140 14.11 5.58 5.29
N ASP A 141 12.87 5.29 4.91
CA ASP A 141 11.76 6.22 5.09
C ASP A 141 10.94 5.85 6.34
N VAL A 142 10.79 6.78 7.28
CA VAL A 142 10.00 6.57 8.51
C VAL A 142 9.00 7.70 8.68
N VAL A 143 7.76 7.39 9.07
CA VAL A 143 6.76 8.40 9.45
C VAL A 143 6.60 8.41 10.96
N LEU A 144 6.66 9.59 11.56
CA LEU A 144 6.52 9.83 13.00
C LEU A 144 5.22 10.56 13.31
N PHE A 145 4.50 10.11 14.33
CA PHE A 145 3.42 10.87 14.96
C PHE A 145 3.97 11.61 16.18
N ILE A 146 4.49 12.81 15.95
CA ILE A 146 5.11 13.65 16.98
C ILE A 146 4.71 15.12 16.76
N SER A 147 4.58 15.87 17.85
CA SER A 147 4.35 17.32 17.75
C SER A 147 5.62 18.04 17.30
N ARG A 148 5.47 19.18 16.62
CA ARG A 148 6.62 19.93 16.11
C ARG A 148 7.48 20.54 17.22
N GLU A 149 6.86 20.83 18.36
CA GLU A 149 7.50 21.36 19.56
C GLU A 149 8.49 20.36 20.18
N ALA A 150 8.27 19.05 19.98
CA ALA A 150 9.13 18.00 20.50
C ALA A 150 10.29 17.63 19.55
N ILE A 151 10.39 18.26 18.38
CA ILE A 151 11.45 17.98 17.39
C ILE A 151 12.86 18.32 17.92
N PRO A 152 13.10 19.45 18.62
CA PRO A 152 14.43 19.72 19.20
C PRO A 152 14.87 18.68 20.23
N ASP A 153 13.93 18.18 21.04
CA ASP A 153 14.22 17.14 22.04
C ASP A 153 14.55 15.81 21.37
N LEU A 154 13.77 15.43 20.34
CA LEU A 154 14.06 14.24 19.52
C LEU A 154 15.43 14.35 18.84
N ALA A 155 15.78 15.51 18.28
CA ALA A 155 17.08 15.73 17.66
C ALA A 155 18.22 15.53 18.67
N THR A 156 18.09 16.05 19.89
CA THR A 156 19.07 15.85 20.97
C THR A 156 19.25 14.37 21.29
N VAL A 157 18.17 13.60 21.40
CA VAL A 157 18.21 12.15 21.65
C VAL A 157 18.91 11.40 20.51
N LEU A 158 18.61 11.77 19.26
CA LEU A 158 19.24 11.17 18.08
C LEU A 158 20.74 11.49 18.01
N GLU A 159 21.14 12.73 18.30
CA GLU A 159 22.54 13.14 18.34
C GLU A 159 23.32 12.37 19.41
N GLN A 160 22.74 12.19 20.61
CA GLN A 160 23.31 11.36 21.66
C GLN A 160 23.45 9.89 21.24
N ALA A 161 22.58 9.40 20.36
CA ALA A 161 22.65 8.07 19.75
C ALA A 161 23.62 7.98 18.56
N GLY A 162 24.39 9.03 18.26
CA GLY A 162 25.39 9.04 17.20
C GLY A 162 24.86 9.38 15.81
N PHE A 163 23.75 10.12 15.74
CA PHE A 163 23.22 10.65 14.48
C PHE A 163 23.64 12.10 14.27
N TYR A 164 23.93 12.46 13.02
CA TYR A 164 23.94 13.84 12.56
C TYR A 164 22.54 14.22 12.10
N VAL A 165 22.00 15.32 12.62
CA VAL A 165 20.59 15.72 12.47
C VAL A 165 20.48 17.17 11.96
N PRO A 166 20.63 17.42 10.65
CA PRO A 166 20.45 18.76 10.08
C PRO A 166 18.97 19.18 10.01
N GLY A 167 18.71 20.48 9.87
CA GLY A 167 17.36 20.99 9.53
C GLY A 167 16.33 20.94 10.68
N VAL A 168 16.79 20.86 11.94
CA VAL A 168 15.93 20.80 13.13
C VAL A 168 14.98 22.01 13.20
N GLU A 169 15.49 23.23 13.03
CA GLU A 169 14.68 24.46 13.09
C GLU A 169 13.60 24.49 11.99
N ASP A 170 13.96 24.13 10.75
CA ASP A 170 13.00 24.14 9.64
C ASP A 170 11.90 23.08 9.83
N THR A 171 12.23 21.94 10.44
CA THR A 171 11.23 20.91 10.77
C THR A 171 10.35 21.34 11.94
N ALA A 172 10.92 21.89 13.00
CA ALA A 172 10.18 22.38 14.17
C ALA A 172 9.25 23.56 13.83
N THR A 173 9.67 24.46 12.93
CA THR A 173 8.85 25.59 12.47
C THR A 173 7.84 25.22 11.37
N GLY A 174 7.93 24.01 10.82
CA GLY A 174 7.05 23.52 9.78
C GLY A 174 7.38 23.98 8.36
N ARG A 175 8.53 24.63 8.15
CA ARG A 175 9.07 24.90 6.80
C ARG A 175 9.41 23.60 6.07
N MET A 176 9.86 22.60 6.80
CA MET A 176 10.09 21.24 6.30
C MET A 176 9.21 20.23 7.02
N ARG A 177 8.92 19.14 6.31
CA ARG A 177 8.16 18.00 6.84
C ARG A 177 9.03 16.78 7.14
N THR A 178 10.28 16.81 6.73
CA THR A 178 11.20 15.69 6.85
C THR A 178 12.42 16.15 7.61
N LEU A 179 12.71 15.49 8.72
CA LEU A 179 13.98 15.59 9.42
C LEU A 179 14.91 14.51 8.88
N GLN A 180 15.98 14.90 8.20
CA GLN A 180 16.97 13.94 7.74
C GLN A 180 17.91 13.56 8.88
N VAL A 181 18.30 12.30 8.95
CA VAL A 181 19.27 11.81 9.93
C VAL A 181 20.29 10.92 9.27
N THR A 182 21.56 11.05 9.69
CA THR A 182 22.66 10.21 9.20
C THR A 182 23.41 9.61 10.38
N GLN A 183 23.49 8.29 10.48
CA GLN A 183 24.30 7.63 11.50
C GLN A 183 25.79 7.79 11.14
N VAL A 184 26.55 8.41 12.05
CA VAL A 184 27.90 9.00 11.82
C VAL A 184 29.00 7.96 11.57
N ASP A 185 28.80 6.70 11.97
CA ASP A 185 29.82 5.66 11.76
C ASP A 185 29.54 4.82 10.51
N THR A 186 28.27 4.53 10.26
CA THR A 186 27.81 3.61 9.22
C THR A 186 27.48 4.34 7.92
N ILE A 187 27.29 5.67 7.93
CA ILE A 187 26.86 6.45 6.77
C ILE A 187 25.44 6.05 6.33
N SER A 188 24.64 5.49 7.24
CA SER A 188 23.25 5.13 6.98
C SER A 188 22.33 6.32 7.17
N ARG A 189 21.36 6.48 6.28
CA ARG A 189 20.44 7.62 6.29
C ARG A 189 19.01 7.19 6.50
N ALA A 190 18.27 8.02 7.21
CA ALA A 190 16.82 7.96 7.24
C ALA A 190 16.19 9.34 7.02
N ASP A 191 15.05 9.34 6.35
CA ASP A 191 14.14 10.47 6.23
C ASP A 191 13.00 10.26 7.23
N LEU A 192 12.98 11.09 8.28
CA LEU A 192 11.94 11.06 9.32
C LEU A 192 10.85 12.07 8.98
N VAL A 193 9.77 11.59 8.40
CA VAL A 193 8.63 12.40 7.94
C VAL A 193 7.66 12.63 9.10
N ILE A 194 7.33 13.89 9.36
CA ILE A 194 6.32 14.26 10.36
C ILE A 194 4.92 14.09 9.75
N ALA A 195 4.11 13.23 10.37
CA ALA A 195 2.75 12.94 9.94
C ALA A 195 1.88 14.20 9.94
N ASP A 196 0.97 14.31 8.95
CA ASP A 196 -0.10 15.30 9.04
C ASP A 196 -1.18 14.84 10.02
N VAL A 197 -2.03 15.77 10.42
CA VAL A 197 -3.21 15.52 11.27
C VAL A 197 -4.48 15.20 10.47
N ILE A 198 -4.35 14.71 9.23
CA ILE A 198 -5.51 14.31 8.41
C ILE A 198 -5.98 12.89 8.77
N PRO A 199 -7.28 12.56 8.61
CA PRO A 199 -7.82 11.26 9.00
C PRO A 199 -7.10 10.06 8.35
N TYR A 200 -6.64 10.21 7.11
CA TYR A 200 -5.87 9.17 6.42
C TYR A 200 -4.54 8.86 7.10
N GLU A 201 -3.80 9.87 7.57
CA GLU A 201 -2.52 9.66 8.24
C GLU A 201 -2.71 8.95 9.58
N GLN A 202 -3.73 9.35 10.36
CA GLN A 202 -4.08 8.70 11.63
C GLN A 202 -4.44 7.23 11.43
N LEU A 203 -5.26 6.92 10.42
CA LEU A 203 -5.67 5.56 10.13
C LEU A 203 -4.49 4.64 9.79
N LYS A 204 -3.42 5.16 9.17
CA LYS A 204 -2.20 4.38 8.91
C LYS A 204 -1.48 3.96 10.17
N PHE A 205 -1.52 4.77 11.24
CA PHE A 205 -0.97 4.36 12.53
C PHE A 205 -1.78 3.23 13.14
N ASP A 206 -3.10 3.21 12.99
CA ASP A 206 -3.95 2.12 13.49
C ASP A 206 -3.76 0.83 12.66
N ARG A 207 -3.47 0.98 11.36
CA ARG A 207 -3.30 -0.13 10.42
C ARG A 207 -1.86 -0.64 10.28
N ARG A 208 -0.87 0.01 10.91
CA ARG A 208 0.54 -0.40 10.82
C ARG A 208 0.70 -1.83 11.34
N GLN A 209 1.61 -2.58 10.72
CA GLN A 209 1.81 -4.00 11.01
C GLN A 209 3.15 -4.19 11.71
N ALA A 210 3.14 -4.89 12.84
CA ALA A 210 4.34 -5.27 13.57
C ALA A 210 4.99 -6.51 12.94
N TYR A 211 6.30 -6.45 12.72
CA TYR A 211 7.08 -7.56 12.18
C TYR A 211 8.34 -7.79 12.98
N VAL A 212 8.52 -9.04 13.40
CA VAL A 212 9.74 -9.50 14.05
C VAL A 212 10.80 -9.78 13.00
N LEU A 213 11.91 -9.03 13.07
CA LEU A 213 13.08 -9.25 12.24
C LEU A 213 13.82 -10.52 12.68
N THR A 214 14.67 -11.07 11.81
CA THR A 214 15.45 -12.29 12.11
C THR A 214 16.33 -12.16 13.37
N GLY A 215 16.67 -10.93 13.78
CA GLY A 215 17.40 -10.65 15.03
C GLY A 215 16.55 -10.51 16.30
N GLY A 216 15.22 -10.69 16.21
CA GLY A 216 14.29 -10.63 17.35
C GLY A 216 13.67 -9.25 17.60
N THR A 217 14.26 -8.17 17.09
CA THR A 217 13.67 -6.82 17.17
C THR A 217 12.40 -6.73 16.32
N SER A 218 11.34 -6.16 16.88
CA SER A 218 10.12 -5.86 16.14
C SER A 218 10.24 -4.48 15.49
N ILE A 219 9.69 -4.30 14.30
CA ILE A 219 9.50 -2.97 13.69
C ILE A 219 8.06 -2.83 13.22
N PHE A 220 7.56 -1.60 13.16
CA PHE A 220 6.29 -1.30 12.52
C PHE A 220 6.50 -0.92 11.06
N LEU A 221 5.75 -1.56 10.16
CA LEU A 221 5.66 -1.18 8.75
C LEU A 221 4.27 -0.59 8.46
N ALA A 222 4.17 0.34 7.51
CA ALA A 222 2.89 0.72 6.94
C ALA A 222 2.16 -0.50 6.38
N SER A 223 0.83 -0.50 6.34
CA SER A 223 0.08 -1.60 5.71
C SER A 223 0.38 -1.68 4.20
N PRO A 224 0.31 -2.88 3.57
CA PRO A 224 0.57 -3.00 2.14
C PRO A 224 -0.38 -2.14 1.30
N GLU A 225 -1.65 -1.99 1.71
CA GLU A 225 -2.60 -1.12 1.01
C GLU A 225 -2.18 0.36 1.07
N ASP A 226 -1.71 0.82 2.22
CA ASP A 226 -1.26 2.20 2.39
C ASP A 226 0.02 2.47 1.60
N ILE A 227 0.89 1.45 1.43
CA ILE A 227 2.04 1.55 0.53
C ILE A 227 1.59 1.74 -0.92
N VAL A 228 0.61 0.96 -1.40
CA VAL A 228 0.06 1.14 -2.75
C VAL A 228 -0.51 2.54 -2.93
N VAL A 229 -1.38 2.99 -2.03
CA VAL A 229 -2.03 4.30 -2.13
C VAL A 229 -1.00 5.44 -2.08
N ASN A 230 -0.05 5.42 -1.14
CA ASN A 230 0.97 6.47 -1.03
C ASN A 230 1.90 6.53 -2.25
N LYS A 231 2.30 5.37 -2.78
CA LYS A 231 3.15 5.33 -3.98
C LYS A 231 2.44 5.81 -5.22
N LEU A 232 1.14 5.53 -5.37
CA LEU A 232 0.33 6.11 -6.44
C LEU A 232 0.26 7.64 -6.32
N ARG A 233 0.08 8.19 -5.10
CA ARG A 233 0.10 9.64 -4.87
C ARG A 233 1.43 10.27 -5.28
N TRP A 234 2.55 9.69 -4.84
CA TRP A 234 3.89 10.20 -5.17
C TRP A 234 4.22 10.01 -6.65
N GLY A 235 3.82 8.89 -7.24
CA GLY A 235 3.99 8.59 -8.66
C GLY A 235 3.24 9.56 -9.56
N GLN A 236 2.02 9.97 -9.17
CA GLN A 236 1.24 10.97 -9.90
C GLN A 236 1.97 12.32 -9.99
N GLN A 237 2.69 12.70 -8.92
CA GLN A 237 3.43 13.97 -8.86
C GLN A 237 4.79 13.89 -9.58
N SER A 238 5.46 12.74 -9.53
CA SER A 238 6.84 12.56 -10.01
C SER A 238 6.99 11.84 -11.35
N GLN A 239 5.92 11.24 -11.88
CA GLN A 239 5.94 10.30 -13.02
C GLN A 239 7.00 9.19 -12.89
N SER A 240 7.30 8.79 -11.65
CA SER A 240 8.39 7.85 -11.37
C SER A 240 8.02 6.41 -11.71
N GLN A 241 8.72 5.83 -12.69
CA GLN A 241 8.63 4.39 -13.01
C GLN A 241 8.93 3.49 -11.80
N LYS A 242 9.82 3.93 -10.90
CA LYS A 242 10.15 3.21 -9.67
C LYS A 242 8.93 3.06 -8.75
N GLN A 243 8.12 4.11 -8.61
CA GLN A 243 6.91 4.05 -7.77
C GLN A 243 5.88 3.11 -8.39
N TRP A 244 5.71 3.14 -9.71
CA TRP A 244 4.81 2.23 -10.42
C TRP A 244 5.24 0.76 -10.27
N ARG A 245 6.53 0.47 -10.46
CA ARG A 245 7.08 -0.88 -10.27
C ARG A 245 6.88 -1.40 -8.85
N ASP A 246 7.08 -0.55 -7.84
CA ASP A 246 6.82 -0.91 -6.45
C ASP A 246 5.31 -1.21 -6.24
N VAL A 247 4.39 -0.41 -6.81
CA VAL A 247 2.94 -0.68 -6.75
C VAL A 247 2.59 -2.02 -7.37
N LEU A 248 3.04 -2.29 -8.60
CA LEU A 248 2.78 -3.57 -9.27
C LEU A 248 3.38 -4.73 -8.48
N GLY A 249 4.58 -4.55 -7.93
CA GLY A 249 5.24 -5.55 -7.09
C GLY A 249 4.42 -5.92 -5.85
N VAL A 250 3.89 -4.93 -5.13
CA VAL A 250 3.05 -5.16 -3.96
C VAL A 250 1.74 -5.85 -4.36
N LEU A 251 1.07 -5.37 -5.41
CA LEU A 251 -0.19 -5.97 -5.89
C LEU A 251 -0.01 -7.45 -6.29
N LYS A 252 1.06 -7.79 -7.01
CA LYS A 252 1.35 -9.16 -7.45
C LYS A 252 1.76 -10.10 -6.31
N ALA A 253 2.48 -9.56 -5.31
CA ALA A 253 3.03 -10.35 -4.21
C ALA A 253 2.10 -10.48 -2.99
N GLN A 254 1.17 -9.55 -2.79
CA GLN A 254 0.12 -9.66 -1.76
C GLN A 254 -1.17 -10.25 -2.34
N HIS A 255 -1.50 -9.92 -3.59
CA HIS A 255 -2.57 -10.58 -4.34
C HIS A 255 -3.91 -10.57 -3.57
N ASP A 256 -4.44 -11.73 -3.20
CA ASP A 256 -5.71 -11.90 -2.51
C ASP A 256 -5.72 -11.46 -1.04
N SER A 257 -4.55 -11.18 -0.45
CA SER A 257 -4.47 -10.68 0.94
C SER A 257 -4.75 -9.19 1.10
N LEU A 258 -4.88 -8.45 -0.01
CA LEU A 258 -5.12 -7.00 0.01
C LEU A 258 -6.61 -6.67 0.17
N ASP A 259 -6.89 -5.60 0.90
CA ASP A 259 -8.20 -4.94 0.92
C ASP A 259 -8.30 -3.93 -0.24
N TYR A 260 -8.85 -4.39 -1.38
CA TYR A 260 -9.03 -3.55 -2.56
C TYR A 260 -10.13 -2.50 -2.36
N GLU A 261 -11.15 -2.77 -1.55
CA GLU A 261 -12.20 -1.79 -1.27
C GLU A 261 -11.67 -0.61 -0.45
N TYR A 262 -10.77 -0.88 0.51
CA TYR A 262 -10.02 0.16 1.21
C TYR A 262 -9.19 1.01 0.24
N MET A 263 -8.41 0.38 -0.65
CA MET A 263 -7.62 1.10 -1.64
C MET A 263 -8.50 1.93 -2.58
N HIS A 264 -9.62 1.39 -3.07
CA HIS A 264 -10.57 2.12 -3.92
C HIS A 264 -11.28 3.26 -3.18
N ARG A 265 -11.52 3.14 -1.87
CA ARG A 265 -12.04 4.25 -1.05
C ARG A 265 -11.08 5.43 -1.10
N TRP A 266 -9.82 5.22 -0.72
CA TRP A 266 -8.82 6.30 -0.68
C TRP A 266 -8.38 6.77 -2.06
N ALA A 267 -8.38 5.90 -3.07
CA ALA A 267 -8.12 6.28 -4.45
C ALA A 267 -9.18 7.25 -5.00
N VAL A 268 -10.40 7.26 -4.47
CA VAL A 268 -11.38 8.31 -4.82
C VAL A 268 -11.00 9.63 -4.15
N GLU A 269 -10.74 9.62 -2.84
CA GLU A 269 -10.38 10.83 -2.07
C GLU A 269 -9.16 11.56 -2.64
N PHE A 270 -8.19 10.81 -3.17
CA PHE A 270 -6.94 11.36 -3.72
C PHE A 270 -6.92 11.48 -5.25
N ASN A 271 -8.05 11.26 -5.94
CA ASN A 271 -8.12 11.28 -7.41
C ASN A 271 -7.11 10.31 -8.10
N LEU A 272 -6.96 9.11 -7.55
CA LEU A 272 -6.07 8.04 -8.04
C LEU A 272 -6.83 6.87 -8.67
N SER A 273 -8.16 6.98 -8.83
CA SER A 273 -8.98 5.83 -9.20
C SER A 273 -8.55 5.20 -10.53
N GLU A 274 -8.25 6.00 -11.55
CA GLU A 274 -7.77 5.51 -12.84
C GLU A 274 -6.42 4.81 -12.73
N LEU A 275 -5.51 5.36 -11.92
CA LEU A 275 -4.20 4.77 -11.66
C LEU A 275 -4.32 3.42 -10.95
N LEU A 276 -5.21 3.30 -9.95
CA LEU A 276 -5.43 2.03 -9.25
C LEU A 276 -6.08 0.98 -10.18
N GLU A 277 -7.03 1.39 -11.01
CA GLU A 277 -7.67 0.52 -12.01
C GLU A 277 -6.64 -0.01 -13.03
N GLN A 278 -5.75 0.86 -13.49
CA GLN A 278 -4.65 0.47 -14.36
C GLN A 278 -3.67 -0.46 -13.64
N ALA A 279 -3.27 -0.14 -12.41
CA ALA A 279 -2.33 -0.96 -11.65
C ALA A 279 -2.88 -2.36 -11.35
N THR A 280 -4.17 -2.48 -11.01
CA THR A 280 -4.81 -3.79 -10.77
C THR A 280 -4.92 -4.62 -12.04
N LEU A 281 -5.16 -3.98 -13.20
CA LEU A 281 -5.13 -4.64 -14.51
C LEU A 281 -3.71 -5.14 -14.85
N GLU A 282 -2.71 -4.26 -14.76
CA GLU A 282 -1.32 -4.58 -15.09
C GLU A 282 -0.69 -5.59 -14.13
N ALA A 283 -1.11 -5.61 -12.86
CA ALA A 283 -0.71 -6.63 -11.89
C ALA A 283 -1.48 -7.96 -12.05
N GLY A 284 -2.52 -8.01 -12.88
CA GLY A 284 -3.37 -9.18 -13.07
C GLY A 284 -4.28 -9.52 -11.88
N VAL A 285 -4.57 -8.55 -11.02
CA VAL A 285 -5.41 -8.73 -9.82
C VAL A 285 -6.78 -8.06 -9.95
N ARG A 286 -7.10 -7.53 -11.14
CA ARG A 286 -8.37 -6.85 -11.42
C ARG A 286 -9.60 -7.69 -11.05
N ALA A 287 -9.62 -8.96 -11.44
CA ALA A 287 -10.74 -9.85 -11.12
C ALA A 287 -10.95 -10.02 -9.60
N ILE A 288 -9.88 -9.97 -8.79
CA ILE A 288 -9.95 -10.05 -7.32
C ILE A 288 -10.56 -8.76 -6.75
N ALA A 289 -10.11 -7.61 -7.25
CA ALA A 289 -10.67 -6.31 -6.87
C ALA A 289 -12.16 -6.18 -7.26
N ASP A 290 -12.55 -6.74 -8.40
CA ASP A 290 -13.93 -6.78 -8.89
C ASP A 290 -14.80 -7.71 -8.04
N GLN A 291 -14.27 -8.88 -7.65
CA GLN A 291 -14.92 -9.82 -6.74
C GLN A 291 -15.18 -9.20 -5.36
N GLN A 292 -14.17 -8.53 -4.76
CA GLN A 292 -14.33 -7.87 -3.46
C GLN A 292 -15.38 -6.76 -3.52
N TRP A 293 -15.39 -5.97 -4.59
CA TRP A 293 -16.41 -4.95 -4.82
C TRP A 293 -17.82 -5.54 -4.91
N ALA A 294 -18.01 -6.59 -5.70
CA ALA A 294 -19.31 -7.23 -5.86
C ALA A 294 -19.79 -7.79 -4.52
N THR A 295 -18.91 -8.44 -3.77
CA THR A 295 -19.19 -8.96 -2.43
C THR A 295 -19.64 -7.84 -1.49
N ALA A 296 -18.92 -6.71 -1.45
CA ALA A 296 -19.29 -5.56 -0.62
C ALA A 296 -20.60 -4.88 -1.08
N THR A 297 -20.91 -4.96 -2.37
CA THR A 297 -22.07 -4.32 -2.99
C THR A 297 -23.34 -5.17 -2.86
N TYR A 298 -23.23 -6.50 -2.72
CA TYR A 298 -24.36 -7.42 -2.66
C TYR A 298 -25.46 -7.02 -1.65
N PRO A 299 -25.15 -6.68 -0.38
CA PRO A 299 -26.20 -6.28 0.57
C PRO A 299 -26.95 -5.00 0.13
N VAL A 300 -26.29 -4.11 -0.60
CA VAL A 300 -26.92 -2.90 -1.15
C VAL A 300 -27.86 -3.27 -2.30
N VAL A 301 -27.46 -4.20 -3.17
CA VAL A 301 -28.26 -4.71 -4.29
C VAL A 301 -29.54 -5.35 -3.77
N CYS A 302 -29.46 -6.26 -2.81
CA CYS A 302 -30.64 -6.91 -2.21
C CYS A 302 -31.61 -5.88 -1.62
N ARG A 303 -31.10 -4.88 -0.91
CA ARG A 303 -31.94 -3.80 -0.36
C ARG A 303 -32.57 -2.94 -1.44
N ALA A 304 -31.82 -2.58 -2.49
CA ALA A 304 -32.36 -1.82 -3.61
C ALA A 304 -33.50 -2.59 -4.31
N PHE A 305 -33.33 -3.90 -4.49
CA PHE A 305 -34.35 -4.78 -5.04
C PHE A 305 -35.60 -4.83 -4.15
N ALA A 306 -35.44 -5.07 -2.84
CA ALA A 306 -36.56 -5.09 -1.89
C ALA A 306 -37.33 -3.75 -1.86
N ILE A 307 -36.63 -2.61 -1.91
CA ILE A 307 -37.26 -1.29 -2.00
C ILE A 307 -38.06 -1.14 -3.30
N ALA A 308 -37.54 -1.63 -4.43
CA ALA A 308 -38.27 -1.61 -5.69
C ALA A 308 -39.53 -2.47 -5.63
N GLN A 309 -39.44 -3.67 -5.04
CA GLN A 309 -40.58 -4.57 -4.85
C GLN A 309 -41.67 -3.93 -3.98
N ALA A 310 -41.30 -3.38 -2.83
CA ALA A 310 -42.24 -2.69 -1.93
C ALA A 310 -42.87 -1.44 -2.56
N SER A 311 -42.21 -0.83 -3.54
CA SER A 311 -42.71 0.34 -4.27
C SER A 311 -43.53 -0.04 -5.52
N GLY A 312 -43.79 -1.33 -5.77
CA GLY A 312 -44.48 -1.79 -7.00
C GLY A 312 -43.70 -1.54 -8.29
N ARG A 313 -42.36 -1.40 -8.21
CA ARG A 313 -41.47 -1.14 -9.35
C ARG A 313 -40.75 -2.40 -9.86
N VAL A 314 -41.32 -3.56 -9.59
CA VAL A 314 -40.83 -4.86 -10.08
C VAL A 314 -41.84 -5.42 -11.08
N THR A 315 -41.37 -5.78 -12.26
CA THR A 315 -42.15 -6.44 -13.30
C THR A 315 -41.79 -7.92 -13.38
N GLN A 316 -42.70 -8.73 -13.90
CA GLN A 316 -42.51 -10.17 -14.12
C GLN A 316 -42.63 -10.49 -15.61
N PRO A 317 -41.56 -10.33 -16.40
CA PRO A 317 -41.60 -10.66 -17.83
C PRO A 317 -41.82 -12.17 -18.08
N SER A 318 -41.47 -13.03 -17.12
CA SER A 318 -41.75 -14.47 -17.14
C SER A 318 -42.05 -14.96 -15.72
N PRO A 319 -42.66 -16.16 -15.55
CA PRO A 319 -43.09 -16.66 -14.23
C PRO A 319 -41.98 -16.77 -13.18
N GLU A 320 -40.72 -16.92 -13.62
CA GLU A 320 -39.56 -17.17 -12.76
C GLU A 320 -38.59 -15.98 -12.71
N VAL A 321 -38.84 -14.91 -13.47
CA VAL A 321 -37.93 -13.75 -13.55
C VAL A 321 -38.63 -12.52 -13.01
N ASP A 322 -38.04 -11.92 -11.98
CA ASP A 322 -38.46 -10.64 -11.42
C ASP A 322 -37.44 -9.55 -11.82
N VAL A 323 -37.92 -8.44 -12.39
CA VAL A 323 -37.07 -7.36 -12.90
C VAL A 323 -37.38 -6.05 -12.19
N ALA A 324 -36.39 -5.48 -11.50
CA ALA A 324 -36.47 -4.15 -10.92
C ALA A 324 -35.71 -3.13 -11.79
N GLU A 325 -36.45 -2.22 -12.42
CA GLU A 325 -35.85 -1.17 -13.23
C GLU A 325 -35.51 0.08 -12.42
N GLY A 326 -34.24 0.48 -12.46
CA GLY A 326 -33.74 1.77 -12.00
C GLY A 326 -33.52 2.76 -13.15
N SER A 327 -32.96 3.91 -12.80
CA SER A 327 -32.56 4.94 -13.77
C SER A 327 -31.34 4.54 -14.59
N GLN A 328 -30.38 3.86 -13.97
CA GLN A 328 -29.09 3.49 -14.59
C GLN A 328 -28.86 1.98 -14.64
N TYR A 329 -29.51 1.23 -13.76
CA TYR A 329 -29.32 -0.21 -13.61
C TYR A 329 -30.64 -0.96 -13.63
N VAL A 330 -30.58 -2.22 -14.05
CA VAL A 330 -31.67 -3.19 -13.98
C VAL A 330 -31.20 -4.32 -13.08
N LEU A 331 -32.03 -4.70 -12.10
CA LEU A 331 -31.77 -5.85 -11.23
C LEU A 331 -32.68 -6.99 -11.67
N ILE A 332 -32.10 -8.13 -11.99
CA ILE A 332 -32.81 -9.30 -12.49
C ILE A 332 -32.64 -10.42 -11.48
N HIS A 333 -33.75 -10.88 -10.90
CA HIS A 333 -33.76 -12.05 -10.03
C HIS A 333 -34.38 -13.22 -10.79
N ASN A 334 -33.55 -14.20 -11.16
CA ASN A 334 -33.98 -15.42 -11.82
C ASN A 334 -34.15 -16.52 -10.77
N ARG A 335 -35.40 -16.88 -10.47
CA ARG A 335 -35.72 -17.90 -9.47
C ARG A 335 -35.39 -19.32 -9.92
N ALA A 336 -35.35 -19.57 -11.24
CA ALA A 336 -35.01 -20.87 -11.81
C ALA A 336 -33.53 -21.18 -11.63
N GLU A 337 -32.68 -20.20 -11.94
CA GLU A 337 -31.23 -20.29 -11.84
C GLU A 337 -30.72 -19.91 -10.45
N GLN A 338 -31.60 -19.40 -9.59
CA GLN A 338 -31.26 -18.86 -8.28
C GLN A 338 -30.21 -17.75 -8.33
N THR A 339 -30.29 -16.88 -9.34
CA THR A 339 -29.32 -15.81 -9.57
C THR A 339 -29.93 -14.42 -9.37
N LEU A 340 -29.08 -13.50 -8.92
CA LEU A 340 -29.37 -12.06 -8.90
C LEU A 340 -28.32 -11.35 -9.75
N THR A 341 -28.76 -10.70 -10.82
CA THR A 341 -27.87 -10.05 -11.79
C THR A 341 -28.09 -8.54 -11.76
N VAL A 342 -26.98 -7.79 -11.80
CA VAL A 342 -26.96 -6.34 -11.91
C VAL A 342 -26.52 -5.98 -13.32
N MET A 343 -27.40 -5.35 -14.08
CA MET A 343 -27.18 -4.96 -15.47
C MET A 343 -27.14 -3.44 -15.61
N VAL A 344 -26.27 -2.91 -16.46
CA VAL A 344 -26.38 -1.53 -16.94
C VAL A 344 -27.59 -1.42 -17.85
N LYS A 345 -28.52 -0.49 -17.56
CA LYS A 345 -29.76 -0.31 -18.33
C LYS A 345 -29.49 0.03 -19.80
N LEU A 346 -28.47 0.84 -20.05
CA LEU A 346 -28.03 1.21 -21.39
C LEU A 346 -26.83 0.35 -21.78
N GLY A 347 -27.01 -0.60 -22.70
CA GLY A 347 -25.93 -1.39 -23.28
C GLY A 347 -25.82 -2.85 -22.81
N ASP A 348 -26.80 -3.35 -22.05
CA ASP A 348 -26.97 -4.78 -21.74
C ASP A 348 -25.70 -5.48 -21.18
N ARG A 349 -24.96 -4.76 -20.33
CA ARG A 349 -23.73 -5.27 -19.70
C ARG A 349 -23.99 -5.69 -18.25
N ALA A 350 -23.74 -6.96 -17.94
CA ALA A 350 -23.69 -7.44 -16.56
C ALA A 350 -22.47 -6.87 -15.84
N ILE A 351 -22.68 -6.29 -14.67
CA ILE A 351 -21.58 -5.75 -13.83
C ILE A 351 -21.30 -6.63 -12.62
N ALA A 352 -22.30 -7.37 -12.16
CA ALA A 352 -22.19 -8.36 -11.10
C ALA A 352 -23.32 -9.39 -11.21
N GLU A 353 -23.02 -10.62 -10.84
CA GLU A 353 -23.97 -11.72 -10.73
C GLU A 353 -23.69 -12.51 -9.45
N PHE A 354 -24.76 -12.89 -8.76
CA PHE A 354 -24.71 -13.55 -7.46
C PHE A 354 -25.60 -14.78 -7.46
N ASP A 355 -25.23 -15.82 -6.71
CA ASP A 355 -26.11 -16.93 -6.38
C ASP A 355 -27.09 -16.58 -5.23
N SER A 356 -27.92 -17.55 -4.84
CA SER A 356 -28.91 -17.41 -3.75
C SER A 356 -28.29 -17.18 -2.38
N THR A 357 -27.00 -17.45 -2.19
CA THR A 357 -26.28 -17.25 -0.93
C THR A 357 -25.52 -15.91 -0.90
N GLY A 358 -25.46 -15.21 -2.03
CA GLY A 358 -24.68 -13.98 -2.19
C GLY A 358 -23.23 -14.22 -2.59
N THR A 359 -22.88 -15.44 -2.98
CA THR A 359 -21.57 -15.72 -3.60
C THR A 359 -21.54 -15.08 -4.98
N VAL A 360 -20.48 -14.33 -5.27
CA VAL A 360 -20.30 -13.68 -6.56
C VAL A 360 -19.91 -14.73 -7.61
N LEU A 361 -20.76 -14.86 -8.64
CA LEU A 361 -20.56 -15.74 -9.80
C LEU A 361 -19.73 -15.05 -10.87
N SER A 362 -19.97 -13.75 -11.10
CA SER A 362 -19.18 -12.91 -11.99
C SER A 362 -19.19 -11.45 -11.54
N ALA A 363 -18.10 -10.72 -11.82
CA ALA A 363 -18.01 -9.29 -11.55
C ALA A 363 -17.10 -8.61 -12.59
N SER A 364 -17.60 -7.52 -13.19
CA SER A 364 -16.84 -6.69 -14.12
C SER A 364 -17.33 -5.23 -14.09
N PRO A 365 -17.24 -4.55 -12.94
CA PRO A 365 -17.59 -3.15 -12.83
C PRO A 365 -16.60 -2.26 -13.60
N ALA A 366 -17.13 -1.27 -14.30
CA ALA A 366 -16.34 -0.12 -14.73
C ALA A 366 -16.12 0.83 -13.54
N LEU A 367 -15.15 1.74 -13.66
CA LEU A 367 -14.92 2.77 -12.64
C LEU A 367 -16.17 3.62 -12.37
N GLN A 368 -16.96 3.90 -13.42
CA GLN A 368 -18.23 4.60 -13.29
C GLN A 368 -19.25 3.80 -12.45
N ASP A 369 -19.26 2.48 -12.58
CA ASP A 369 -20.16 1.62 -11.81
C ASP A 369 -19.84 1.64 -10.33
N ARG A 370 -18.55 1.54 -9.98
CA ARG A 370 -18.06 1.66 -8.60
C ARG A 370 -18.51 2.98 -7.96
N ARG A 371 -18.41 4.09 -8.71
CA ARG A 371 -18.84 5.42 -8.24
C ARG A 371 -20.36 5.50 -8.06
N GLN A 372 -21.15 5.03 -9.03
CA GLN A 372 -22.61 5.09 -8.95
C GLN A 372 -23.16 4.22 -7.82
N TRP A 373 -22.64 3.01 -7.64
CA TRP A 373 -23.08 2.12 -6.58
C TRP A 373 -22.73 2.61 -5.17
N ARG A 374 -21.65 3.37 -5.01
CA ARG A 374 -21.37 4.08 -3.75
C ARG A 374 -22.48 5.10 -3.42
N GLN A 375 -22.91 5.90 -4.40
CA GLN A 375 -24.01 6.85 -4.22
C GLN A 375 -25.36 6.15 -3.98
N ILE A 376 -25.61 5.02 -4.65
CA ILE A 376 -26.80 4.20 -4.41
C ILE A 376 -26.80 3.67 -2.97
N ALA A 377 -25.66 3.19 -2.47
CA ALA A 377 -25.53 2.68 -1.11
C ALA A 377 -25.90 3.75 -0.06
N GLU A 378 -25.41 4.98 -0.21
CA GLU A 378 -25.76 6.12 0.65
C GLU A 378 -27.28 6.37 0.65
N ARG A 379 -27.90 6.44 -0.53
CA ARG A 379 -29.36 6.68 -0.67
C ARG A 379 -30.19 5.56 -0.05
N VAL A 380 -29.79 4.30 -0.25
CA VAL A 380 -30.46 3.12 0.31
C VAL A 380 -30.37 3.10 1.84
N GLN A 381 -29.21 3.48 2.40
CA GLN A 381 -29.03 3.61 3.85
C GLN A 381 -29.91 4.74 4.45
N HIS A 382 -29.97 5.91 3.80
CA HIS A 382 -30.82 7.01 4.27
C HIS A 382 -32.32 6.69 4.28
N LYS A 383 -32.83 5.98 3.26
CA LYS A 383 -34.23 5.54 3.24
C LYS A 383 -34.57 4.58 4.38
N ASN A 384 -33.61 3.77 4.82
CA ASN A 384 -33.79 2.87 5.96
C ASN A 384 -33.93 3.64 7.28
N LEU A 385 -33.08 4.66 7.51
CA LEU A 385 -33.17 5.49 8.71
C LEU A 385 -34.52 6.20 8.84
N LEU A 386 -35.09 6.67 7.72
CA LEU A 386 -36.41 7.31 7.68
C LEU A 386 -37.55 6.30 7.90
N ALA A 387 -37.47 5.10 7.33
CA ALA A 387 -38.47 4.05 7.58
C ALA A 387 -38.46 3.56 9.03
N THR A 388 -37.27 3.44 9.63
CA THR A 388 -37.11 3.01 11.03
C THR A 388 -37.55 4.10 12.02
N SER A 389 -37.39 5.38 11.68
CA SER A 389 -37.88 6.50 12.52
C SER A 389 -39.40 6.66 12.45
N LEU A 390 -40.02 6.42 11.29
CA LEU A 390 -41.48 6.42 11.11
C LEU A 390 -42.19 5.25 11.84
N LEU A 391 -41.54 4.09 11.94
CA LEU A 391 -42.05 2.95 12.73
C LEU A 391 -41.92 3.17 14.24
N ARG A 392 -40.92 3.95 14.68
CA ARG A 392 -40.79 4.35 16.10
C ARG A 392 -41.74 5.48 16.50
N SER A 393 -42.14 6.35 15.58
CA SER A 393 -43.13 7.41 15.88
C SER A 393 -44.58 6.92 15.85
N THR A 394 -44.87 5.84 15.12
CA THR A 394 -46.21 5.23 15.04
C THR A 394 -46.50 4.21 16.15
N SER A 395 -45.48 3.74 16.88
CA SER A 395 -45.63 2.88 18.07
C SER A 395 -45.71 3.66 19.40
N GLY A 396 -45.72 5.00 19.35
CA GLY A 396 -45.78 5.89 20.53
C GLY A 396 -47.18 6.39 20.92
N PHE A 397 -48.25 6.00 20.22
CA PHE A 397 -49.63 6.38 20.53
C PHE A 397 -50.51 5.15 20.77
N SER A 398 -50.34 4.55 21.95
CA SER A 398 -51.37 3.74 22.63
C SER A 398 -51.15 3.88 24.13
N ARG A 399 -51.82 4.87 24.73
CA ARG A 399 -52.16 4.90 26.15
C ARG A 399 -53.65 5.16 26.26
#